data_AF-A0A0R3E2M3-F1
#
_entry.id   AF-A0A0R3E2M3-F1
#
_cell.length_a   1.000
_cell.length_b   1.000
_cell.length_c   1.000
_cell.angle_alpha   90.00
_cell.angle_beta   90.00
_cell.angle_gamma   90.00
#
_symmetry.space_group_name_H-M   'P 1'
#
loop_
_entity.id
_entity.type
_entity.pdbx_description
1 polymer ?
#
loop_
_entity_poly.entity_id
_entity_poly.type
_entity_poly.pdbx_seq_one_letter_code
_entity_poly.pdbx_strand_id
1 'polypeptide(L)'
;MSTDDDIVKADLALDELPRARTETRERALAIVRHLANTTGNNGSRTVSIETAQADAWLSICAVGQSIDKQGQCPDELWEKAIALTRRWRLLLTF
;
A
#
# COMPACT_ATOMS: atom_id res chain seq x y z
N MET A 1 -18.36 -16.22 -8.11
CA MET A 1 -17.17 -15.48 -8.60
C MET A 1 -16.28 -15.28 -7.39
N SER A 2 -15.09 -15.89 -7.37
CA SER A 2 -14.09 -15.52 -6.36
C SER A 2 -13.67 -14.11 -6.70
N THR A 3 -13.88 -13.16 -5.79
CA THR A 3 -13.28 -11.84 -5.94
C THR A 3 -11.78 -12.05 -6.00
N ASP A 4 -11.12 -11.38 -6.93
CA ASP A 4 -9.69 -11.39 -7.03
C ASP A 4 -9.09 -10.84 -5.73
N ASP A 5 -8.38 -11.67 -4.97
CA ASP A 5 -7.83 -11.30 -3.66
C ASP A 5 -6.91 -10.08 -3.75
N ASP A 6 -6.21 -9.90 -4.87
CA ASP A 6 -5.31 -8.76 -5.07
C ASP A 6 -6.09 -7.47 -5.33
N ILE A 7 -7.27 -7.56 -5.98
CA ILE A 7 -8.18 -6.43 -6.11
C ILE A 7 -8.64 -5.96 -4.72
N VAL A 8 -9.05 -6.91 -3.86
CA VAL A 8 -9.50 -6.60 -2.50
C VAL A 8 -8.40 -5.92 -1.69
N LYS A 9 -7.17 -6.44 -1.76
CA LYS A 9 -6.01 -5.86 -1.07
C LYS A 9 -5.66 -4.45 -1.58
N ALA A 10 -5.69 -4.26 -2.90
CA ALA A 10 -5.37 -2.99 -3.51
C ALA A 10 -6.44 -1.91 -3.20
N ASP A 11 -7.73 -2.28 -3.22
CA ASP A 11 -8.81 -1.38 -2.81
C ASP A 11 -8.71 -1.01 -1.32
N LEU A 12 -8.48 -2.00 -0.45
CA LEU A 12 -8.24 -1.76 0.98
C LEU A 12 -7.09 -0.75 1.20
N ALA A 13 -5.96 -0.93 0.52
CA ALA A 13 -4.82 -0.03 0.64
C ALA A 13 -5.12 1.39 0.13
N LEU A 14 -5.94 1.53 -0.93
CA LEU A 14 -6.35 2.84 -1.44
C LEU A 14 -7.28 3.58 -0.50
N ASP A 15 -8.10 2.87 0.29
CA ASP A 15 -8.98 3.46 1.30
C ASP A 15 -8.21 3.81 2.59
N GLU A 16 -7.31 2.92 3.03
CA GLU A 16 -6.65 3.07 4.32
C GLU A 16 -5.44 4.03 4.30
N LEU A 17 -4.70 4.16 3.19
CA LEU A 17 -3.56 5.09 3.11
C LEU A 17 -3.95 6.55 3.36
N PRO A 18 -4.99 7.13 2.70
CA PRO A 18 -5.43 8.49 2.97
C PRO A 18 -5.95 8.66 4.40
N ARG A 19 -6.64 7.65 4.94
CA ARG A 19 -7.12 7.67 6.32
C ARG A 19 -5.94 7.73 7.29
N ALA A 20 -4.96 6.83 7.16
CA ALA A 20 -3.77 6.77 8.01
C ALA A 20 -3.01 8.10 8.07
N ARG A 21 -2.97 8.85 6.96
CA ARG A 21 -2.32 10.17 6.90
C ARG A 21 -2.94 11.19 7.88
N THR A 22 -4.22 11.06 8.20
CA THR A 22 -4.96 11.99 9.08
C THR A 22 -5.03 11.54 10.54
N GLU A 23 -4.52 10.36 10.85
CA GLU A 23 -4.63 9.73 12.15
C GLU A 23 -3.43 10.09 13.06
N THR A 24 -3.51 9.72 14.34
CA THR A 24 -2.36 9.84 15.23
C THR A 24 -1.21 8.95 14.75
N ARG A 25 0.04 9.30 15.12
CA ARG A 25 1.24 8.55 14.73
C ARG A 25 1.10 7.05 14.97
N GLU A 26 0.67 6.66 16.17
CA GLU A 26 0.51 5.26 16.59
C GLU A 26 -0.52 4.54 15.72
N ARG A 27 -1.64 5.20 15.44
CA ARG A 27 -2.71 4.64 14.62
C ARG A 27 -2.31 4.54 13.16
N ALA A 28 -1.65 5.56 12.62
CA ALA A 28 -1.08 5.55 11.27
C ALA A 28 -0.07 4.41 11.10
N LEU A 29 0.82 4.21 12.06
CA LEU A 29 1.78 3.09 12.08
C LEU A 29 1.08 1.73 12.11
N ALA A 30 0.04 1.57 12.94
CA ALA A 30 -0.72 0.33 13.00
C ALA A 30 -1.38 0.00 11.65
N ILE A 31 -2.01 1.00 11.01
CA ILE A 31 -2.62 0.85 9.68
C ILE A 31 -1.57 0.49 8.64
N VAL A 32 -0.48 1.26 8.54
CA VAL A 32 0.56 1.03 7.53
C VAL A 32 1.24 -0.33 7.69
N ARG A 33 1.46 -0.79 8.93
CA ARG A 33 1.98 -2.15 9.20
C ARG A 33 1.00 -3.24 8.77
N HIS A 34 -0.30 -3.03 9.01
CA HIS A 34 -1.34 -3.95 8.53
C HIS A 34 -1.32 -4.03 7.00
N LEU A 35 -1.30 -2.88 6.32
CA LEU A 35 -1.23 -2.81 4.86
C LEU A 35 0.02 -3.48 4.29
N ALA A 36 1.19 -3.28 4.91
CA ALA A 36 2.43 -3.93 4.47
C ALA A 36 2.34 -5.46 4.57
N ASN A 37 1.69 -6.01 5.60
CA ASN A 37 1.48 -7.45 5.71
C ASN A 37 0.45 -7.96 4.68
N THR A 38 -0.60 -7.18 4.43
CA THR A 38 -1.72 -7.56 3.56
C THR A 38 -1.37 -7.48 2.07
N THR A 39 -0.54 -6.52 1.66
CA THR A 39 -0.20 -6.25 0.25
C THR A 39 1.03 -7.01 -0.25
N GLY A 40 1.62 -7.88 0.59
CA GLY A 40 2.74 -8.73 0.21
C GLY A 40 2.44 -9.61 -1.00
N ASN A 41 3.44 -9.73 -1.88
CA ASN A 41 3.40 -10.52 -3.09
C ASN A 41 3.46 -12.04 -2.78
N ASN A 42 2.68 -12.86 -3.50
CA ASN A 42 2.65 -14.31 -3.38
C ASN A 42 3.15 -15.08 -4.64
N GLY A 43 3.52 -14.38 -5.71
CA GLY A 43 4.12 -14.93 -6.93
C GLY A 43 3.16 -15.67 -7.85
N SER A 44 1.88 -15.27 -7.88
CA SER A 44 0.81 -15.96 -8.63
C SER A 44 0.38 -15.25 -9.92
N ARG A 45 0.90 -14.06 -10.20
CA ARG A 45 0.50 -13.18 -11.31
C ARG A 45 1.57 -13.03 -12.37
N THR A 46 1.22 -12.29 -13.42
CA THR A 46 2.18 -11.85 -14.45
C THR A 46 3.24 -10.93 -13.84
N VAL A 47 4.45 -10.96 -14.42
CA VAL A 47 5.58 -10.12 -13.97
C VAL A 47 5.21 -8.64 -13.83
N SER A 48 4.36 -8.10 -14.72
CA SER A 48 3.93 -6.70 -14.65
C SER A 48 3.06 -6.40 -13.43
N ILE A 49 2.15 -7.30 -13.07
CA ILE A 49 1.29 -7.14 -11.88
C ILE A 49 2.16 -7.29 -10.62
N GLU A 50 3.03 -8.30 -10.60
CA GLU A 50 3.91 -8.56 -9.46
C GLU A 50 4.88 -7.43 -9.18
N THR A 51 5.43 -6.82 -10.23
CA THR A 51 6.30 -5.64 -10.11
C THR A 51 5.54 -4.44 -9.56
N ALA A 52 4.32 -4.18 -10.06
CA ALA A 52 3.49 -3.08 -9.56
C ALA A 52 3.08 -3.28 -8.10
N GLN A 53 2.77 -4.52 -7.71
CA GLN A 53 2.48 -4.88 -6.32
C GLN A 53 3.71 -4.67 -5.43
N ALA A 54 4.88 -5.11 -5.87
CA ALA A 54 6.12 -4.92 -5.13
C ALA A 54 6.47 -3.42 -4.95
N ASP A 55 6.29 -2.61 -5.98
CA ASP A 55 6.50 -1.15 -5.91
C ASP A 55 5.55 -0.48 -4.91
N ALA A 56 4.27 -0.87 -4.92
CA ALA A 56 3.27 -0.41 -3.97
C ALA A 56 3.65 -0.81 -2.53
N TRP A 57 3.96 -2.09 -2.33
CA TRP A 57 4.37 -2.64 -1.04
C TRP A 57 5.62 -1.94 -0.46
N LEU A 58 6.66 -1.76 -1.27
CA LEU A 58 7.89 -1.07 -0.86
C LEU A 58 7.62 0.39 -0.45
N SER A 59 6.70 1.06 -1.15
CA SER A 59 6.34 2.45 -0.83
C SER A 59 5.51 2.55 0.46
N ILE A 60 4.60 1.61 0.71
CA ILE A 60 3.88 1.48 1.99
C ILE A 60 4.89 1.25 3.13
N CYS A 61 5.86 0.36 2.93
CA CYS A 61 6.94 0.13 3.90
C CYS A 61 7.78 1.39 4.17
N ALA A 62 8.07 2.19 3.13
CA ALA A 62 8.81 3.45 3.29
C ALA A 62 8.04 4.48 4.12
N VAL A 63 6.72 4.59 3.92
CA VAL A 63 5.84 5.41 4.78
C VAL A 63 5.95 4.95 6.23
N GLY A 64 5.79 3.65 6.48
CA GLY A 64 5.86 3.09 7.83
C GLY A 64 7.18 3.38 8.52
N GLN A 65 8.30 3.21 7.81
CA GLN A 65 9.64 3.52 8.30
C GLN A 65 9.82 5.01 8.60
N SER A 66 9.25 5.90 7.78
CA SER A 66 9.33 7.35 8.01
C SER A 66 8.60 7.74 9.29
N ILE A 67 7.36 7.25 9.47
CA ILE A 67 6.56 7.50 10.68
C ILE A 67 7.30 6.98 11.92
N ASP A 68 7.84 5.76 11.85
CA ASP A 68 8.53 5.08 12.96
C ASP A 68 9.81 5.82 13.40
N LYS A 69 10.64 6.23 12.43
CA LYS A 69 11.96 6.82 12.71
C LYS A 69 11.92 8.33 12.96
N GLN A 70 11.10 9.05 12.22
CA GLN A 70 11.11 10.52 12.22
C GLN A 70 9.93 11.11 12.98
N GLY A 71 8.95 10.29 13.36
CA GLY A 71 7.71 10.74 13.99
C GLY A 71 6.77 11.52 13.06
N GLN A 72 7.18 11.72 11.81
CA GLN A 72 6.47 12.38 10.73
C GLN A 72 6.77 11.67 9.40
N CYS A 73 5.87 11.79 8.43
CA CYS A 73 6.06 11.25 7.09
C CYS A 73 5.79 12.34 6.06
N PRO A 74 6.75 12.65 5.17
CA PRO A 74 6.56 13.63 4.10
C PRO A 74 5.36 13.30 3.22
N ASP A 75 4.65 14.34 2.78
CA ASP A 75 3.50 14.20 1.90
C ASP A 75 3.85 13.44 0.60
N GLU A 76 5.05 13.66 0.07
CA GLU A 76 5.56 12.97 -1.12
C GLU A 76 5.59 11.45 -0.97
N LEU A 77 5.88 10.92 0.23
CA LEU A 77 5.89 9.47 0.47
C LEU A 77 4.47 8.89 0.50
N TRP A 78 3.52 9.63 1.09
CA TRP A 78 2.11 9.24 1.07
C TRP A 78 1.57 9.23 -0.36
N GLU A 79 1.82 10.30 -1.12
CA GLU A 79 1.38 10.42 -2.51
C GLU A 79 1.98 9.33 -3.40
N LYS A 80 3.26 9.03 -3.21
CA LYS A 80 3.94 7.95 -3.94
C LYS A 80 3.33 6.58 -3.63
N ALA A 81 3.08 6.28 -2.34
CA ALA A 81 2.43 5.02 -1.96
C ALA A 81 1.04 4.88 -2.59
N ILE A 82 0.21 5.93 -2.53
CA ILE A 82 -1.13 5.95 -3.13
C ILE A 82 -1.05 5.78 -4.66
N ALA A 83 -0.14 6.48 -5.33
CA ALA A 83 0.00 6.43 -6.78
C ALA A 83 0.41 5.03 -7.28
N LEU A 84 1.34 4.37 -6.58
CA LEU A 84 1.80 3.03 -6.95
C LEU A 84 0.74 1.97 -6.64
N THR A 85 0.03 2.08 -5.52
CA THR A 85 -1.12 1.21 -5.22
C THR A 85 -2.22 1.38 -6.28
N ARG A 86 -2.50 2.61 -6.72
CA ARG A 86 -3.49 2.86 -7.79
C ARG A 86 -3.05 2.23 -9.11
N ARG A 87 -1.76 2.31 -9.45
CA ARG A 87 -1.22 1.65 -10.65
C ARG A 87 -1.38 0.14 -10.57
N TRP A 88 -1.06 -0.48 -9.44
CA TRP A 88 -1.27 -1.91 -9.23
C TRP A 88 -2.75 -2.28 -9.40
N ARG A 89 -3.67 -1.53 -8.77
CA ARG A 89 -5.12 -1.74 -8.88
C ARG A 89 -5.64 -1.68 -10.32
N LEU A 90 -5.13 -0.73 -11.11
CA LEU A 90 -5.50 -0.60 -12.52
C LEU A 90 -5.10 -1.84 -13.31
N LEU A 91 -3.87 -2.35 -13.10
CA LEU A 91 -3.37 -3.55 -13.80
C LEU A 91 -4.14 -4.83 -13.46
N LEU A 92 -4.80 -4.90 -12.30
CA LEU A 92 -5.66 -6.04 -11.93
C LEU A 92 -7.03 -6.04 -12.62
N THR A 93 -7.40 -4.94 -13.29
CA THR A 93 -8.70 -4.79 -13.96
C THR A 93 -8.63 -5.15 -15.46
N PHE A 94 -7.42 -5.34 -15.99
CA PHE A 94 -7.14 -5.73 -17.38
C PHE A 94 -6.74 -7.20 -17.45
#